data_AF-A0AAV1M1Q7-F1
#
_entry.id   AF-A0AAV1M1Q7-F1
#
_cell.length_a   1.000
_cell.length_b   1.000
_cell.length_c   1.000
_cell.angle_alpha   90.00
_cell.angle_beta   90.00
_cell.angle_gamma   90.00
#
_symmetry.space_group_name_H-M   'P 1'
#
loop_
_entity.id
_entity.type
_entity.pdbx_description
1 polymer ?
#
loop_
_entity_poly.entity_id
_entity_poly.type
_entity_poly.pdbx_seq_one_letter_code
_entity_poly.pdbx_strand_id
1 'polypeptide(L)'
;MRKNIPKNKIISFWTPVNRNKINVAEVKSKLSPNTFQETLRVTLIIGQAFSLLPVNGIMSKIATKVRFEWSSWKCMYAFLSLIGQVFMTIMCVTRVTHSETTLSVTTPIIFYFTTCITMITFFRVARNWPNLVRNISLVEEVDPSFDHSVTYRCNITCAVVLFLALVEHILSLLSAFAGAMTCYPNKSLYEGFVTHFYPWVFKFLPYTPFLGILTQFLHFQSTIIWNFSDLFVICMSYYLTSRLEHVNKKLLAAQGKYLPEVFWKTSRENYGRATELVRRVDDVISGIVFISFANNLFFICLQLFNTLENGIKGTGECSRQATRKVFF
;
A
#
# COMPACT_ATOMS: atom_id res chain seq x y z
N MET A 1 60.68 -58.91 -58.58
CA MET A 1 59.68 -57.90 -58.98
C MET A 1 58.41 -58.08 -58.13
N ARG A 2 57.98 -56.99 -57.49
CA ARG A 2 56.65 -56.64 -56.93
C ARG A 2 55.66 -57.75 -56.49
N LYS A 3 55.47 -57.76 -55.16
CA LYS A 3 54.23 -57.95 -54.36
C LYS A 3 52.90 -58.13 -55.13
N ASN A 4 52.06 -59.06 -54.69
CA ASN A 4 50.77 -58.72 -54.05
C ASN A 4 50.07 -59.94 -53.42
N ILE A 5 49.80 -59.79 -52.12
CA ILE A 5 48.95 -60.64 -51.27
C ILE A 5 47.52 -60.09 -51.37
N PRO A 6 46.47 -60.88 -51.64
CA PRO A 6 45.09 -60.43 -51.46
C PRO A 6 44.72 -60.53 -49.97
N LYS A 7 44.41 -59.38 -49.36
CA LYS A 7 43.95 -59.24 -47.98
C LYS A 7 42.49 -59.66 -47.83
N ASN A 8 42.22 -60.44 -46.79
CA ASN A 8 40.89 -60.74 -46.24
C ASN A 8 40.04 -59.47 -46.06
N LYS A 9 38.82 -59.49 -46.59
CA LYS A 9 37.76 -58.51 -46.28
C LYS A 9 37.19 -58.81 -44.89
N ILE A 10 37.59 -58.00 -43.91
CA ILE A 10 36.90 -57.91 -42.61
C ILE A 10 35.64 -57.08 -42.84
N ILE A 11 34.48 -57.69 -42.64
CA ILE A 11 33.17 -57.02 -42.64
C ILE A 11 33.08 -56.25 -41.32
N SER A 12 33.35 -54.94 -41.35
CA SER A 12 33.14 -54.05 -40.23
C SER A 12 31.65 -53.73 -40.11
N PHE A 13 31.04 -54.20 -39.02
CA PHE A 13 29.69 -53.87 -38.58
C PHE A 13 29.62 -52.36 -38.28
N TRP A 14 28.86 -51.60 -39.09
CA TRP A 14 28.61 -50.19 -38.85
C TRP A 14 27.57 -50.03 -37.72
N THR A 15 28.03 -49.68 -36.52
CA THR A 15 27.15 -49.09 -35.50
C THR A 15 27.00 -47.60 -35.79
N PRO A 16 25.78 -47.08 -36.04
CA PRO A 16 25.60 -45.65 -36.18
C PRO A 16 25.80 -45.03 -34.79
N VAL A 17 26.87 -44.26 -34.64
CA VAL A 17 27.08 -43.40 -33.47
C VAL A 17 25.96 -42.37 -33.50
N ASN A 18 24.88 -42.66 -32.77
CA ASN A 18 23.82 -41.70 -32.53
C ASN A 18 24.45 -40.59 -31.69
N ARG A 19 24.88 -39.51 -32.36
CA ARG A 19 25.26 -38.27 -31.72
C ARG A 19 23.99 -37.71 -31.10
N ASN A 20 23.66 -38.17 -29.89
CA ASN A 20 22.79 -37.47 -28.96
C ASN A 20 23.51 -36.18 -28.56
N LYS A 21 23.59 -35.22 -29.50
CA LYS A 21 23.68 -33.82 -29.14
C LYS A 21 22.33 -33.49 -28.52
N ILE A 22 22.25 -33.63 -27.21
CA ILE A 22 21.27 -32.90 -26.43
C ILE A 22 21.59 -31.44 -26.77
N ASN A 23 20.79 -30.83 -27.64
CA ASN A 23 20.70 -29.38 -27.68
C ASN A 23 20.32 -29.02 -26.26
N VAL A 24 21.28 -28.53 -25.48
CA VAL A 24 20.99 -27.72 -24.31
C VAL A 24 20.16 -26.61 -24.92
N ALA A 25 18.83 -26.72 -24.82
CA ALA A 25 17.95 -25.62 -25.13
C ALA A 25 18.60 -24.43 -24.44
N GLU A 26 18.94 -23.39 -25.20
CA GLU A 26 19.44 -22.15 -24.64
C GLU A 26 18.57 -21.87 -23.41
N VAL A 27 19.18 -21.98 -22.23
CA VAL A 27 18.56 -21.53 -20.99
C VAL A 27 18.19 -20.11 -21.30
N LYS A 28 16.89 -19.84 -21.45
CA LYS A 28 16.34 -18.52 -21.79
C LYS A 28 17.18 -17.47 -21.07
N SER A 29 18.04 -16.80 -21.83
CA SER A 29 18.94 -15.82 -21.28
C SER A 29 18.11 -14.63 -20.82
N LYS A 30 18.34 -14.21 -19.57
CA LYS A 30 17.74 -13.06 -18.86
C LYS A 30 16.31 -13.22 -18.33
N LEU A 31 16.09 -14.05 -17.30
CA LEU A 31 15.20 -13.59 -16.23
C LEU A 31 16.05 -12.90 -15.17
N SER A 32 15.90 -11.58 -15.04
CA SER A 32 16.44 -10.88 -13.87
C SER A 32 15.69 -11.38 -12.62
N PRO A 33 16.39 -11.60 -11.49
CA PRO A 33 15.74 -11.94 -10.24
C PRO A 33 14.73 -10.85 -9.88
N ASN A 34 13.56 -11.26 -9.38
CA ASN A 34 12.57 -10.32 -8.86
C ASN A 34 13.12 -9.77 -7.53
N THR A 35 13.06 -8.45 -7.38
CA THR A 35 13.57 -7.75 -6.20
C THR A 35 12.42 -7.09 -5.44
N PHE A 36 12.60 -6.92 -4.14
CA PHE A 36 11.68 -6.22 -3.26
C PHE A 36 11.36 -4.81 -3.76
N GLN A 37 12.39 -4.09 -4.23
CA GLN A 37 12.24 -2.75 -4.79
C GLN A 37 11.39 -2.74 -6.05
N GLU A 38 11.52 -3.75 -6.91
CA GLU A 38 10.70 -3.87 -8.12
C GLU A 38 9.25 -4.23 -7.77
N THR A 39 9.07 -5.16 -6.82
CA THR A 39 7.74 -5.59 -6.34
C THR A 39 6.92 -4.44 -5.75
N LEU A 40 7.55 -3.55 -4.98
CA LEU A 40 6.87 -2.44 -4.31
C LEU A 40 6.99 -1.09 -5.04
N ARG A 41 7.62 -1.04 -6.21
CA ARG A 41 7.93 0.23 -6.88
C ARG A 41 6.69 1.10 -7.07
N VAL A 42 5.63 0.53 -7.62
CA VAL A 42 4.37 1.23 -7.91
C VAL A 42 3.71 1.70 -6.61
N THR A 43 3.60 0.82 -5.62
CA THR A 43 3.09 1.15 -4.28
C THR A 43 3.84 2.35 -3.69
N LEU A 44 5.17 2.36 -3.75
CA LEU A 44 5.97 3.45 -3.20
C LEU A 44 5.80 4.76 -3.98
N ILE A 45 5.68 4.72 -5.32
CA ILE A 45 5.40 5.92 -6.14
C ILE A 45 4.08 6.54 -5.70
N ILE A 46 3.03 5.73 -5.56
CA ILE A 46 1.71 6.17 -5.11
C ILE A 46 1.83 6.83 -3.74
N GLY A 47 2.48 6.17 -2.79
CA GLY A 47 2.68 6.72 -1.45
C GLY A 47 3.34 8.11 -1.48
N GLN A 48 4.36 8.27 -2.31
CA GLN A 48 5.06 9.55 -2.45
C GLN A 48 4.23 10.67 -3.06
N ALA A 49 3.33 10.35 -3.99
CA ALA A 49 2.40 11.34 -4.55
C ALA A 49 1.50 11.96 -3.47
N PHE A 50 1.21 11.21 -2.40
CA PHE A 50 0.36 11.63 -1.29
C PHE A 50 1.14 11.94 0.00
N SER A 51 2.43 12.26 -0.13
CA SER A 51 3.33 12.70 0.96
C SER A 51 3.76 11.61 1.95
N LEU A 52 3.53 10.34 1.63
CA LEU A 52 3.96 9.20 2.44
C LEU A 52 5.31 8.67 1.97
N LEU A 53 6.07 8.06 2.90
CA LEU A 53 7.39 7.46 2.64
C LEU A 53 8.35 8.38 1.85
N PRO A 54 8.76 9.54 2.41
CA PRO A 54 9.63 10.51 1.72
C PRO A 54 11.08 10.03 1.59
N VAL A 55 11.32 8.96 0.83
CA VAL A 55 12.64 8.39 0.53
C VAL A 55 13.10 8.75 -0.88
N ASN A 56 14.41 8.85 -1.06
CA ASN A 56 15.03 9.08 -2.37
C ASN A 56 15.53 7.75 -2.95
N GLY A 57 15.51 7.63 -4.28
CA GLY A 57 16.12 6.49 -4.99
C GLY A 57 15.24 5.27 -5.25
N ILE A 58 13.90 5.34 -5.11
CA ILE A 58 13.00 4.17 -5.33
C ILE A 58 13.05 3.61 -6.76
N MET A 59 13.35 4.44 -7.76
CA MET A 59 13.47 3.99 -9.15
C MET A 59 14.77 3.24 -9.43
N SER A 60 15.72 3.29 -8.51
CA SER A 60 16.96 2.53 -8.62
C SER A 60 16.68 1.04 -8.55
N LYS A 61 17.46 0.24 -9.27
CA LYS A 61 17.53 -1.22 -9.06
C LYS A 61 18.50 -1.61 -7.93
N ILE A 62 19.30 -0.66 -7.47
CA ILE A 62 20.37 -0.86 -6.49
C ILE A 62 19.91 -0.37 -5.12
N ALA A 63 19.88 -1.26 -4.13
CA ALA A 63 19.47 -0.99 -2.75
C ALA A 63 20.27 0.11 -2.04
N THR A 64 21.56 0.25 -2.33
CA THR A 64 22.42 1.26 -1.71
C THR A 64 22.09 2.69 -2.12
N LYS A 65 21.38 2.88 -3.24
CA LYS A 65 20.91 4.19 -3.71
C LYS A 65 19.62 4.65 -3.03
N VAL A 66 18.92 3.77 -2.30
CA VAL A 66 17.76 4.16 -1.50
C VAL A 66 18.26 4.85 -0.22
N ARG A 67 17.85 6.11 -0.02
CA ARG A 67 18.32 6.96 1.09
C ARG A 67 17.18 7.82 1.64
N PHE A 68 17.25 8.11 2.93
CA PHE A 68 16.38 9.08 3.58
C PHE A 68 17.17 10.37 3.84
N GLU A 69 16.65 11.50 3.40
CA GLU A 69 17.32 12.81 3.48
C GLU A 69 16.33 13.87 3.95
N TRP A 70 16.61 14.51 5.08
CA TRP A 70 15.74 15.54 5.66
C TRP A 70 15.56 16.77 4.75
N SER A 71 16.60 17.13 3.98
CA SER A 71 16.58 18.28 3.06
C SER A 71 15.80 18.02 1.75
N SER A 72 15.25 16.82 1.57
CA SER A 72 14.48 16.49 0.37
C SER A 72 13.16 17.25 0.31
N TRP A 73 12.76 17.72 -0.88
CA TRP A 73 11.45 18.34 -1.10
C TRP A 73 10.29 17.41 -0.68
N LYS A 74 10.50 16.09 -0.74
CA LYS A 74 9.51 15.09 -0.27
C LYS A 74 9.28 15.16 1.24
N CYS A 75 10.33 15.43 2.02
CA CYS A 75 10.22 15.62 3.47
C CYS A 75 9.47 16.91 3.78
N MET A 76 9.74 17.99 3.03
CA MET A 76 8.99 19.24 3.15
C MET A 76 7.51 19.02 2.81
N TYR A 77 7.19 18.29 1.74
CA TYR A 77 5.83 17.96 1.37
C TYR A 77 5.09 17.14 2.45
N ALA A 78 5.76 16.13 3.04
CA ALA A 78 5.24 15.36 4.16
C ALA A 78 4.97 16.23 5.39
N PHE A 79 5.87 17.17 5.71
CA PHE A 79 5.72 18.07 6.84
C PHE A 79 4.58 19.07 6.66
N LEU A 80 4.47 19.72 5.49
CA LEU A 80 3.38 20.62 5.17
C LEU A 80 2.03 19.90 5.17
N SER A 81 1.98 18.69 4.61
CA SER A 81 0.78 17.86 4.64
C SER A 81 0.38 17.52 6.07
N LEU A 82 1.35 17.16 6.93
CA LEU A 82 1.09 16.86 8.34
C LEU A 82 0.53 18.09 9.08
N ILE A 83 1.07 19.29 8.84
CA ILE A 83 0.52 20.53 9.40
C ILE A 83 -0.94 20.72 8.97
N GLY A 84 -1.24 20.50 7.68
CA GLY A 84 -2.61 20.58 7.17
C GLY A 84 -3.56 19.57 7.85
N GLN A 85 -3.11 18.33 8.06
CA GLN A 85 -3.90 17.32 8.76
C GLN A 85 -4.11 17.64 10.24
N VAL A 86 -3.10 18.20 10.91
CA VAL A 86 -3.22 18.69 12.29
C VAL A 86 -4.22 19.84 12.37
N PHE A 87 -4.16 20.79 11.43
CA PHE A 87 -5.15 21.87 11.32
C PHE A 87 -6.57 21.33 11.19
N MET A 88 -6.79 20.35 10.31
CA MET A 88 -8.10 19.70 10.14
C MET A 88 -8.57 19.00 11.41
N THR A 89 -7.66 18.33 12.12
CA THR A 89 -7.94 17.67 13.40
C THR A 89 -8.37 18.68 14.46
N ILE A 90 -7.64 19.80 14.59
CA ILE A 90 -7.97 20.87 15.55
C ILE A 90 -9.37 21.43 15.26
N MET A 91 -9.67 21.73 14.00
CA MET A 91 -11.00 22.23 13.59
C MET A 91 -12.12 21.24 13.94
N CYS A 92 -11.88 19.94 13.77
CA CYS A 92 -12.83 18.91 14.18
C CYS A 92 -13.02 18.89 15.71
N VAL A 93 -11.95 18.97 16.49
CA VAL A 93 -12.03 19.02 17.97
C VAL A 93 -12.80 20.25 18.43
N THR A 94 -12.52 21.43 17.86
CA THR A 94 -13.26 22.67 18.16
C THR A 94 -14.75 22.54 17.85
N ARG A 95 -15.13 21.83 16.77
CA ARG A 95 -16.55 21.57 16.50
C ARG A 95 -17.24 20.82 17.64
N VAL A 96 -16.54 19.86 18.24
CA VAL A 96 -17.08 18.99 19.30
C VAL A 96 -17.18 19.74 20.62
N THR A 97 -16.25 20.64 20.93
CA THR A 97 -16.35 21.46 22.15
C THR A 97 -17.52 22.46 22.11
N HIS A 98 -18.02 22.79 20.92
CA HIS A 98 -19.13 23.74 20.72
C HIS A 98 -20.46 23.07 20.30
N SER A 99 -20.53 21.74 20.26
CA SER A 99 -21.74 21.01 19.83
C SER A 99 -22.00 19.83 20.79
N GLU A 100 -23.24 19.35 20.85
CA GLU A 100 -23.52 18.11 21.58
C GLU A 100 -22.72 16.93 20.98
N THR A 101 -22.15 16.10 21.86
CA THR A 101 -21.33 14.96 21.47
C THR A 101 -22.20 13.89 20.83
N THR A 102 -22.23 13.87 19.50
CA THR A 102 -22.90 12.84 18.69
C THR A 102 -21.85 12.06 17.89
N LEU A 103 -22.15 10.80 17.56
CA LEU A 103 -21.23 9.94 16.81
C LEU A 103 -20.86 10.53 15.44
N SER A 104 -21.81 11.20 14.77
CA SER A 104 -21.59 11.92 13.51
C SER A 104 -20.61 13.09 13.64
N VAL A 105 -20.54 13.71 14.82
CA VAL A 105 -19.64 14.83 15.11
C VAL A 105 -18.25 14.34 15.53
N THR A 106 -18.15 13.15 16.15
CA THR A 106 -16.88 12.55 16.57
C THR A 106 -16.14 11.81 15.45
N THR A 107 -16.86 11.26 14.47
CA THR A 107 -16.26 10.47 13.37
C THR A 107 -15.16 11.24 12.61
N PRO A 108 -15.34 12.51 12.18
CA PRO A 108 -14.28 13.25 11.52
C PRO A 108 -13.02 13.45 12.36
N ILE A 109 -13.14 13.59 13.70
CA ILE A 109 -11.96 13.68 14.58
C ILE A 109 -11.13 12.42 14.45
N ILE A 110 -11.75 11.25 14.58
CA ILE A 110 -11.05 9.97 14.55
C ILE A 110 -10.39 9.78 13.17
N PHE A 111 -11.09 10.15 12.09
CA PHE A 111 -10.54 10.11 10.73
C PHE A 111 -9.27 10.96 10.55
N TYR A 112 -9.30 12.24 10.93
CA TYR A 112 -8.13 13.13 10.77
C TYR A 112 -7.01 12.83 11.77
N PHE A 113 -7.37 12.45 13.00
CA PHE A 113 -6.40 12.07 14.03
C PHE A 113 -5.63 10.81 13.63
N THR A 114 -6.33 9.77 13.19
CA THR A 114 -5.70 8.53 12.73
C THR A 114 -4.88 8.75 11.46
N THR A 115 -5.30 9.66 10.58
CA THR A 115 -4.49 10.11 9.44
C THR A 115 -3.17 10.73 9.91
N CYS A 116 -3.18 11.62 10.91
CA CYS A 116 -1.96 12.21 11.47
C CYS A 116 -1.02 11.13 12.02
N ILE A 117 -1.54 10.18 12.80
CA ILE A 117 -0.73 9.07 13.34
C ILE A 117 -0.17 8.20 12.21
N THR A 118 -0.98 7.91 11.19
CA THR A 118 -0.56 7.14 10.00
C THR A 118 0.61 7.82 9.30
N MET A 119 0.51 9.14 9.07
CA MET A 119 1.60 9.93 8.46
C MET A 119 2.87 9.91 9.30
N ILE A 120 2.76 10.10 10.62
CA ILE A 120 3.91 10.03 11.55
C ILE A 120 4.57 8.64 11.50
N THR A 121 3.76 7.59 11.42
CA THR A 121 4.24 6.21 11.38
C THR A 121 4.93 5.92 10.04
N PHE A 122 4.36 6.31 8.91
CA PHE A 122 5.02 6.24 7.61
C PHE A 122 6.31 7.05 7.55
N PHE A 123 6.37 8.19 8.25
CA PHE A 123 7.60 8.97 8.36
C PHE A 123 8.68 8.22 9.15
N ARG A 124 8.31 7.53 10.25
CA ARG A 124 9.22 6.63 10.98
C ARG A 124 9.70 5.47 10.09
N VAL A 125 8.79 4.86 9.33
CA VAL A 125 9.15 3.82 8.35
C VAL A 125 10.14 4.36 7.32
N ALA A 126 9.92 5.57 6.80
CA ALA A 126 10.82 6.19 5.82
C ALA A 126 12.26 6.34 6.33
N ARG A 127 12.45 6.61 7.62
CA ARG A 127 13.78 6.69 8.25
C ARG A 127 14.49 5.35 8.30
N ASN A 128 13.76 4.28 8.59
CA ASN A 128 14.30 2.91 8.69
C ASN A 128 14.34 2.17 7.34
N TRP A 129 13.60 2.69 6.34
CA TRP A 129 13.43 2.08 5.02
C TRP A 129 14.76 1.77 4.29
N PRO A 130 15.77 2.67 4.26
CA PRO A 130 17.04 2.37 3.59
C PRO A 130 17.75 1.14 4.19
N ASN A 131 17.72 0.99 5.52
CA ASN A 131 18.33 -0.13 6.20
C ASN A 131 17.55 -1.42 5.94
N LEU A 132 16.21 -1.34 5.93
CA LEU A 132 15.35 -2.46 5.59
C LEU A 132 15.62 -2.96 4.17
N VAL A 133 15.62 -2.07 3.18
CA VAL A 133 15.84 -2.43 1.77
C VAL A 133 17.22 -3.07 1.56
N ARG A 134 18.26 -2.57 2.22
CA ARG A 134 19.62 -3.17 2.15
C ARG A 134 19.67 -4.57 2.76
N ASN A 135 19.03 -4.76 3.91
CA ASN A 135 18.97 -6.08 4.52
C ASN A 135 18.20 -7.07 3.65
N ILE A 136 17.09 -6.63 3.05
CA ILE A 136 16.31 -7.45 2.13
C ILE A 136 17.15 -7.81 0.90
N SER A 137 17.88 -6.87 0.30
CA SER A 137 18.68 -7.15 -0.89
C SER A 137 19.79 -8.18 -0.61
N LEU A 138 20.40 -8.16 0.58
CA LEU A 138 21.38 -9.18 0.96
C LEU A 138 20.76 -10.59 1.04
N VAL A 139 19.53 -10.70 1.52
CA VAL A 139 18.79 -11.98 1.55
C VAL A 139 18.41 -12.43 0.13
N GLU A 140 18.02 -11.49 -0.74
CA GLU A 140 17.69 -11.77 -2.14
C GLU A 140 18.90 -12.19 -2.97
N GLU A 141 20.09 -11.65 -2.70
CA GLU A 141 21.34 -12.05 -3.36
C GLU A 141 21.73 -13.49 -3.02
N VAL A 142 21.48 -13.93 -1.79
CA VAL A 142 21.78 -15.30 -1.33
C VAL A 142 20.74 -16.32 -1.80
N ASP A 143 19.46 -15.93 -1.82
CA ASP A 143 18.36 -16.78 -2.30
C ASP A 143 17.46 -16.03 -3.29
N PRO A 144 17.87 -15.93 -4.57
CA PRO A 144 17.12 -15.20 -5.58
C PRO A 144 15.81 -15.91 -5.92
N SER A 145 14.75 -15.11 -6.05
CA SER A 145 13.46 -15.55 -6.60
C SER A 145 13.33 -15.02 -8.03
N PHE A 146 12.82 -15.86 -8.93
CA PHE A 146 12.49 -15.48 -10.31
C PHE A 146 10.98 -15.37 -10.52
N ASP A 147 10.20 -15.44 -9.45
CA ASP A 147 8.76 -15.35 -9.49
C ASP A 147 8.31 -13.87 -9.57
N HIS A 148 7.97 -13.43 -10.78
CA HIS A 148 7.46 -12.09 -11.07
C HIS A 148 5.94 -11.96 -10.81
N SER A 149 5.25 -13.05 -10.49
CA SER A 149 3.79 -13.01 -10.26
C SER A 149 3.41 -12.12 -9.08
N VAL A 150 4.28 -11.99 -8.08
CA VAL A 150 4.09 -11.13 -6.91
C VAL A 150 4.03 -9.66 -7.30
N THR A 151 4.96 -9.19 -8.14
CA THR A 151 4.98 -7.83 -8.65
C THR A 151 3.70 -7.50 -9.42
N TYR A 152 3.25 -8.45 -10.25
CA TYR A 152 1.99 -8.30 -10.99
C TYR A 152 0.77 -8.24 -10.05
N ARG A 153 0.70 -9.12 -9.04
CA ARG A 153 -0.36 -9.11 -8.03
C ARG A 153 -0.38 -7.81 -7.23
N CYS A 154 0.78 -7.30 -6.79
CA CYS A 154 0.89 -6.01 -6.14
C CYS A 154 0.37 -4.89 -7.04
N ASN A 155 0.81 -4.82 -8.30
CA ASN A 155 0.39 -3.77 -9.23
C ASN A 155 -1.12 -3.79 -9.52
N ILE A 156 -1.71 -4.98 -9.75
CA ILE A 156 -3.17 -5.09 -9.90
C ILE A 156 -3.88 -4.65 -8.63
N THR A 157 -3.42 -5.11 -7.47
CA THR A 157 -4.06 -4.75 -6.20
C THR A 157 -3.99 -3.25 -5.96
N CYS A 158 -2.87 -2.60 -6.27
CA CYS A 158 -2.77 -1.14 -6.27
C CYS A 158 -3.81 -0.49 -7.19
N ALA A 159 -3.92 -0.96 -8.44
CA ALA A 159 -4.86 -0.42 -9.40
C ALA A 159 -6.32 -0.57 -8.94
N VAL A 160 -6.69 -1.76 -8.46
CA VAL A 160 -8.05 -2.08 -8.00
C VAL A 160 -8.40 -1.27 -6.74
N VAL A 161 -7.55 -1.28 -5.72
CA VAL A 161 -7.83 -0.57 -4.46
C VAL A 161 -7.92 0.93 -4.68
N LEU A 162 -7.02 1.53 -5.46
CA LEU A 162 -7.08 2.96 -5.77
C LEU A 162 -8.31 3.32 -6.62
N PHE A 163 -8.69 2.46 -7.55
CA PHE A 163 -9.90 2.67 -8.35
C PHE A 163 -11.15 2.65 -7.46
N LEU A 164 -11.28 1.66 -6.58
CA LEU A 164 -12.40 1.58 -5.64
C LEU A 164 -12.43 2.77 -4.68
N ALA A 165 -11.29 3.18 -4.13
CA ALA A 165 -11.18 4.35 -3.27
C ALA A 165 -11.59 5.64 -4.01
N LEU A 166 -11.24 5.77 -5.29
CA LEU A 166 -11.64 6.90 -6.12
C LEU A 166 -13.15 6.91 -6.36
N VAL A 167 -13.74 5.76 -6.68
CA VAL A 167 -15.20 5.63 -6.88
C VAL A 167 -15.94 5.99 -5.59
N GLU A 168 -15.50 5.47 -4.45
CA GLU A 168 -16.07 5.81 -3.14
C GLU A 168 -16.00 7.32 -2.87
N HIS A 169 -14.84 7.93 -3.12
CA HIS A 169 -14.67 9.37 -2.95
C HIS A 169 -15.60 10.18 -3.87
N ILE A 170 -15.73 9.81 -5.14
CA ILE A 170 -16.62 10.49 -6.09
C ILE A 170 -18.09 10.35 -5.64
N LEU A 171 -18.53 9.17 -5.21
CA LEU A 171 -19.89 8.96 -4.72
C LEU A 171 -20.18 9.79 -3.46
N SER A 172 -19.21 9.88 -2.54
CA SER A 172 -19.31 10.73 -1.36
C SER A 172 -19.46 12.21 -1.72
N LEU A 173 -18.65 12.70 -2.68
CA LEU A 173 -18.76 14.06 -3.20
C LEU A 173 -20.13 14.32 -3.84
N LEU A 174 -20.62 13.40 -4.67
CA LEU A 174 -21.93 13.53 -5.33
C LEU A 174 -23.07 13.59 -4.32
N SER A 175 -23.05 12.74 -3.28
CA SER A 175 -24.02 12.78 -2.19
C SER A 175 -24.00 14.12 -1.46
N ALA A 176 -22.80 14.65 -1.20
CA ALA A 176 -22.64 15.94 -0.54
C ALA A 176 -23.08 17.12 -1.41
N PHE A 177 -22.86 17.07 -2.72
CA PHE A 177 -23.39 18.06 -3.66
C PHE A 177 -24.92 18.06 -3.70
N ALA A 178 -25.54 16.87 -3.72
CA ALA A 178 -26.99 16.74 -3.66
C ALA A 178 -27.56 17.36 -2.36
N GLY A 179 -26.95 17.05 -1.21
CA GLY A 179 -27.33 17.63 0.09
C GLY A 179 -27.10 19.14 0.18
N ALA A 180 -26.05 19.66 -0.45
CA ALA A 180 -25.78 21.09 -0.48
C ALA A 180 -26.82 21.88 -1.29
N MET A 181 -27.27 21.35 -2.43
CA MET A 181 -28.29 22.00 -3.27
C MET A 181 -29.64 22.12 -2.56
N THR A 182 -29.99 21.17 -1.69
CA THR A 182 -31.23 21.22 -0.91
C THR A 182 -31.10 22.11 0.34
N CYS A 183 -29.95 22.08 1.02
CA CYS A 183 -29.74 22.80 2.28
C CYS A 183 -29.35 24.28 2.10
N TYR A 184 -28.67 24.63 1.00
CA TYR A 184 -28.12 25.97 0.77
C TYR A 184 -28.47 26.52 -0.63
N PRO A 185 -29.76 26.66 -0.99
CA PRO A 185 -30.17 27.10 -2.33
C PRO A 185 -29.74 28.54 -2.66
N ASN A 186 -29.46 29.37 -1.65
CA ASN A 186 -29.14 30.79 -1.80
C ASN A 186 -27.63 31.08 -1.88
N LYS A 187 -26.77 30.06 -1.76
CA LYS A 187 -25.30 30.22 -1.86
C LYS A 187 -24.81 29.82 -3.24
N SER A 188 -23.60 30.25 -3.60
CA SER A 188 -22.93 29.70 -4.79
C SER A 188 -22.75 28.19 -4.65
N LEU A 189 -22.81 27.44 -5.75
CA LEU A 189 -22.78 25.97 -5.74
C LEU A 189 -21.60 25.41 -4.93
N TYR A 190 -20.40 25.96 -5.14
CA TYR A 190 -19.19 25.49 -4.46
C TYR A 190 -19.14 25.93 -2.98
N GLU A 191 -19.57 27.15 -2.65
CA GLU A 191 -19.64 27.61 -1.25
C GLU A 191 -20.64 26.78 -0.44
N GLY A 192 -21.82 26.53 -1.01
CA GLY A 192 -22.84 25.67 -0.39
C GLY A 192 -22.28 24.26 -0.15
N PHE A 193 -21.60 23.70 -1.15
CA PHE A 193 -20.94 22.39 -1.04
C PHE A 193 -19.91 22.33 0.09
N VAL A 194 -18.92 23.23 0.12
CA VAL A 194 -17.86 23.16 1.15
C VAL A 194 -18.41 23.47 2.55
N THR A 195 -19.44 24.32 2.66
CA THR A 195 -20.09 24.62 3.94
C THR A 195 -20.86 23.41 4.47
N HIS A 196 -21.54 22.68 3.58
CA HIS A 196 -22.28 21.48 3.92
C HIS A 196 -21.35 20.31 4.27
N PHE A 197 -20.33 20.07 3.45
CA PHE A 197 -19.48 18.89 3.56
C PHE A 197 -18.36 19.02 4.60
N TYR A 198 -17.87 20.25 4.86
CA TYR A 198 -16.85 20.53 5.86
C TYR A 198 -17.32 21.49 6.97
N PRO A 199 -18.38 21.16 7.75
CA PRO A 199 -18.93 22.09 8.75
C PRO A 199 -17.94 22.44 9.85
N TRP A 200 -16.95 21.59 10.13
CA TRP A 200 -15.92 21.84 11.13
C TRP A 200 -14.96 22.97 10.75
N VAL A 201 -14.84 23.33 9.47
CA VAL A 201 -14.03 24.47 9.03
C VAL A 201 -14.92 25.70 8.84
N PHE A 202 -15.96 25.58 8.01
CA PHE A 202 -16.73 26.74 7.54
C PHE A 202 -17.81 27.23 8.51
N LYS A 203 -18.01 26.56 9.66
CA LYS A 203 -18.79 27.13 10.78
C LYS A 203 -17.99 28.18 11.57
N PHE A 204 -16.66 28.08 11.59
CA PHE A 204 -15.79 28.92 12.41
C PHE A 204 -14.94 29.90 11.58
N LEU A 205 -14.60 29.53 10.35
CA LEU A 205 -13.83 30.37 9.44
C LEU A 205 -14.69 30.87 8.28
N PRO A 206 -14.52 32.14 7.85
CA PRO A 206 -15.22 32.66 6.70
C PRO A 206 -14.80 31.92 5.43
N TYR A 207 -15.75 31.72 4.53
CA TYR A 207 -15.46 31.08 3.25
C TYR A 207 -14.52 31.95 2.41
N THR A 208 -13.46 31.31 1.92
CA THR A 208 -12.64 31.81 0.82
C THR A 208 -12.41 30.66 -0.16
N PRO A 209 -12.35 30.91 -1.49
CA PRO A 209 -12.12 29.86 -2.47
C PRO A 209 -10.84 29.05 -2.19
N PHE A 210 -9.77 29.74 -1.74
CA PHE A 210 -8.52 29.10 -1.36
C PHE A 210 -8.68 28.12 -0.19
N LEU A 211 -9.35 28.54 0.89
CA LEU A 211 -9.60 27.64 2.03
C LEU A 211 -10.49 26.46 1.63
N GLY A 212 -11.49 26.69 0.78
CA GLY A 212 -12.32 25.62 0.20
C GLY A 212 -11.50 24.56 -0.53
N ILE A 213 -10.66 24.99 -1.48
CA ILE A 213 -9.80 24.09 -2.26
C ILE A 213 -8.80 23.37 -1.35
N LEU A 214 -8.18 24.08 -0.40
CA LEU A 214 -7.24 23.51 0.55
C LEU A 214 -7.89 22.43 1.43
N THR A 215 -9.06 22.72 2.00
CA THR A 215 -9.82 21.76 2.82
C THR A 215 -10.21 20.52 2.00
N GLN A 216 -10.66 20.71 0.76
CA GLN A 216 -10.98 19.60 -0.12
C GLN A 216 -9.75 18.75 -0.48
N PHE A 217 -8.62 19.38 -0.78
CA PHE A 217 -7.37 18.67 -1.02
C PHE A 217 -6.92 17.87 0.19
N LEU A 218 -6.93 18.47 1.38
CA LEU A 218 -6.54 17.79 2.62
C LEU A 218 -7.47 16.61 2.95
N HIS A 219 -8.77 16.76 2.74
CA HIS A 219 -9.72 15.66 2.92
C HIS A 219 -9.48 14.51 1.93
N PHE A 220 -9.33 14.83 0.64
CA PHE A 220 -8.99 13.84 -0.38
C PHE A 220 -7.68 13.11 -0.05
N GLN A 221 -6.67 13.87 0.39
CA GLN A 221 -5.40 13.30 0.84
C GLN A 221 -5.59 12.32 2.00
N SER A 222 -6.40 12.64 3.01
CA SER A 222 -6.70 11.73 4.13
C SER A 222 -7.34 10.43 3.65
N THR A 223 -8.31 10.50 2.74
CA THR A 223 -8.99 9.32 2.17
C THR A 223 -8.00 8.40 1.45
N ILE A 224 -7.08 8.99 0.69
CA ILE A 224 -6.03 8.22 0.01
C ILE A 224 -5.03 7.65 1.01
N ILE A 225 -4.62 8.40 2.05
CA ILE A 225 -3.69 7.91 3.08
C ILE A 225 -4.27 6.68 3.79
N TRP A 226 -5.57 6.69 4.12
CA TRP A 226 -6.23 5.55 4.74
C TRP A 226 -6.16 4.31 3.84
N ASN A 227 -6.68 4.40 2.61
CA ASN A 227 -6.67 3.29 1.65
C ASN A 227 -5.24 2.82 1.30
N PHE A 228 -4.29 3.76 1.24
CA PHE A 228 -2.90 3.45 0.98
C PHE A 228 -2.25 2.66 2.12
N SER A 229 -2.59 2.96 3.38
CA SER A 229 -2.08 2.24 4.54
C SER A 229 -2.39 0.75 4.44
N ASP A 230 -3.64 0.42 4.10
CA ASP A 230 -4.09 -0.96 3.90
C ASP A 230 -3.40 -1.60 2.69
N LEU A 231 -3.37 -0.88 1.56
CA LEU A 231 -2.70 -1.35 0.35
C LEU A 231 -1.21 -1.65 0.58
N PHE A 232 -0.52 -0.81 1.35
CA PHE A 232 0.88 -0.99 1.69
C PHE A 232 1.07 -2.27 2.51
N VAL A 233 0.24 -2.50 3.52
CA VAL A 233 0.27 -3.73 4.33
C VAL A 233 0.03 -4.95 3.44
N ILE A 234 -0.98 -4.94 2.56
CA ILE A 234 -1.26 -6.04 1.63
C ILE A 234 -0.05 -6.35 0.74
N CYS A 235 0.55 -5.33 0.12
CA CYS A 235 1.71 -5.52 -0.75
C CYS A 235 2.92 -6.09 0.02
N MET A 236 3.16 -5.63 1.25
CA MET A 236 4.20 -6.17 2.13
C MET A 236 3.92 -7.64 2.47
N SER A 237 2.67 -7.99 2.80
CA SER A 237 2.25 -9.36 3.08
C SER A 237 2.43 -10.28 1.88
N TYR A 238 2.12 -9.83 0.66
CA TYR A 238 2.37 -10.62 -0.56
C TYR A 238 3.85 -10.93 -0.74
N TYR A 239 4.72 -9.93 -0.56
CA TYR A 239 6.15 -10.13 -0.66
C TYR A 239 6.65 -11.15 0.38
N LEU A 240 6.30 -10.98 1.66
CA LEU A 240 6.71 -11.89 2.73
C LEU A 240 6.18 -13.32 2.51
N THR A 241 4.92 -13.44 2.10
CA THR A 241 4.28 -14.74 1.80
C THR A 241 5.02 -15.43 0.66
N SER A 242 5.35 -14.71 -0.41
CA SER A 242 6.12 -15.28 -1.52
C SER A 242 7.49 -15.81 -1.10
N ARG A 243 8.18 -15.11 -0.19
CA ARG A 243 9.47 -15.59 0.35
C ARG A 243 9.32 -16.89 1.13
N LEU A 244 8.27 -17.05 1.92
CA LEU A 244 7.98 -18.30 2.65
C LEU A 244 7.54 -19.41 1.69
N GLU A 245 6.69 -19.10 0.71
CA GLU A 245 6.28 -20.04 -0.34
C GLU A 245 7.48 -20.55 -1.15
N HIS A 246 8.46 -19.70 -1.44
CA HIS A 246 9.69 -20.10 -2.14
C HIS A 246 10.46 -21.17 -1.35
N VAL A 247 10.56 -21.03 -0.03
CA VAL A 247 11.15 -22.06 0.84
C VAL A 247 10.29 -23.33 0.83
N ASN A 248 8.97 -23.20 0.95
CA ASN A 248 8.05 -24.33 0.95
C ASN A 248 8.10 -25.12 -0.38
N LYS A 249 8.17 -24.44 -1.52
CA LYS A 249 8.31 -25.08 -2.85
C LYS A 249 9.56 -25.96 -2.93
N LYS A 250 10.69 -25.50 -2.38
CA LYS A 250 11.93 -26.30 -2.33
C LYS A 250 11.78 -27.53 -1.44
N LEU A 251 11.12 -27.41 -0.30
CA LEU A 251 10.86 -28.52 0.62
C LEU A 251 9.89 -29.55 0.03
N LEU A 252 8.82 -29.10 -0.63
CA LEU A 252 7.88 -29.98 -1.32
C LEU A 252 8.55 -30.74 -2.47
N ALA A 253 9.42 -30.08 -3.24
CA ALA A 253 10.18 -30.74 -4.30
C ALA A 253 11.18 -31.80 -3.78
N ALA A 254 11.54 -31.73 -2.49
CA ALA A 254 12.40 -32.68 -1.79
C ALA A 254 11.64 -33.83 -1.13
N GLN A 255 10.31 -33.75 -1.03
CA GLN A 255 9.49 -34.77 -0.39
C GLN A 255 9.65 -36.13 -1.09
N GLY A 256 9.87 -37.18 -0.29
CA GLY A 256 10.07 -38.55 -0.79
C GLY A 256 11.42 -38.82 -1.45
N LYS A 257 12.36 -37.86 -1.44
CA LYS A 257 13.70 -38.03 -2.00
C LYS A 257 14.74 -38.15 -0.90
N TYR A 258 15.70 -39.06 -1.09
CA TYR A 258 16.91 -39.10 -0.26
C TYR A 258 17.87 -38.01 -0.73
N LEU A 259 18.08 -36.99 0.11
CA LEU A 259 18.93 -35.83 -0.20
C LEU A 259 20.08 -35.74 0.82
N PRO A 260 21.25 -35.24 0.39
CA PRO A 260 22.43 -35.14 1.24
C PRO A 260 22.20 -34.19 2.43
N GLU A 261 22.95 -34.37 3.51
CA GLU A 261 22.89 -33.52 4.71
C GLU A 261 23.03 -32.02 4.39
N VAL A 262 23.90 -31.70 3.42
CA VAL A 262 24.13 -30.33 2.94
C VAL A 262 22.83 -29.67 2.48
N PHE A 263 21.95 -30.40 1.79
CA PHE A 263 20.65 -29.87 1.35
C PHE A 263 19.78 -29.48 2.54
N TRP A 264 19.71 -30.32 3.57
CA TRP A 264 18.90 -30.06 4.77
C TRP A 264 19.46 -28.90 5.59
N LYS A 265 20.79 -28.82 5.69
CA LYS A 265 21.47 -27.67 6.32
C LYS A 265 21.13 -26.38 5.60
N THR A 266 21.31 -26.31 4.28
CA THR A 266 20.99 -25.13 3.47
C THR A 266 19.50 -24.76 3.53
N SER A 267 18.60 -25.75 3.53
CA SER A 267 17.16 -25.51 3.64
C SER A 267 16.78 -24.87 4.98
N ARG A 268 17.37 -25.34 6.09
CA ARG A 268 17.18 -24.72 7.42
C ARG A 268 17.73 -23.30 7.48
N GLU A 269 18.92 -23.06 6.90
CA GLU A 269 19.48 -21.70 6.82
C GLU A 269 18.59 -20.76 6.01
N ASN A 270 18.03 -21.20 4.88
CA ASN A 270 17.12 -20.41 4.06
C ASN A 270 15.81 -20.10 4.79
N TYR A 271 15.24 -21.09 5.49
CA TYR A 271 14.08 -20.86 6.36
C TYR A 271 14.40 -19.86 7.48
N GLY A 272 15.55 -20.02 8.13
CA GLY A 272 16.05 -19.07 9.14
C GLY A 272 16.10 -17.64 8.61
N ARG A 273 16.74 -17.43 7.44
CA ARG A 273 16.80 -16.12 6.77
C ARG A 273 15.41 -15.58 6.43
N ALA A 274 14.50 -16.42 5.95
CA ALA A 274 13.13 -16.00 5.63
C ALA A 274 12.34 -15.57 6.88
N THR A 275 12.46 -16.31 7.99
CA THR A 275 11.80 -15.92 9.26
C THR A 275 12.43 -14.67 9.88
N GLU A 276 13.74 -14.50 9.78
CA GLU A 276 14.42 -13.27 10.19
C GLU A 276 13.97 -12.08 9.36
N LEU A 277 13.82 -12.26 8.05
CA LEU A 277 13.28 -11.24 7.14
C LEU A 277 11.89 -10.77 7.56
N VAL A 278 10.99 -11.71 7.89
CA VAL A 278 9.64 -11.41 8.37
C VAL A 278 9.71 -10.56 9.64
N ARG A 279 10.54 -10.96 10.62
CA ARG A 279 10.71 -10.19 11.89
C ARG A 279 11.23 -8.78 11.63
N ARG A 280 12.27 -8.64 10.82
CA ARG A 280 12.86 -7.32 10.50
C ARG A 280 11.88 -6.41 9.76
N VAL A 281 11.05 -6.97 8.88
CA VAL A 281 9.99 -6.21 8.22
C VAL A 281 8.93 -5.78 9.23
N ASP A 282 8.47 -6.70 10.08
CA ASP A 282 7.48 -6.45 11.12
C ASP A 282 7.94 -5.35 12.11
N ASP A 283 9.20 -5.37 12.55
CA ASP A 283 9.77 -4.33 13.42
C ASP A 283 9.64 -2.92 12.81
N VAL A 284 9.67 -2.82 11.47
CA VAL A 284 9.56 -1.55 10.76
C VAL A 284 8.10 -1.17 10.50
N ILE A 285 7.24 -2.13 10.14
CA ILE A 285 5.87 -1.84 9.65
C ILE A 285 4.75 -2.11 10.66
N SER A 286 5.04 -2.74 11.81
CA SER A 286 4.05 -3.15 12.82
C SER A 286 3.14 -2.02 13.27
N GLY A 287 3.66 -0.80 13.40
CA GLY A 287 2.86 0.38 13.70
C GLY A 287 1.81 0.68 12.62
N ILE A 288 2.15 0.52 11.34
CA ILE A 288 1.22 0.72 10.22
C ILE A 288 0.15 -0.36 10.25
N VAL A 289 0.56 -1.63 10.45
CA VAL A 289 -0.36 -2.76 10.56
C VAL A 289 -1.38 -2.54 11.67
N PHE A 290 -0.92 -2.10 12.84
CA PHE A 290 -1.77 -1.82 13.99
C PHE A 290 -2.79 -0.70 13.70
N ILE A 291 -2.33 0.43 13.14
CA ILE A 291 -3.22 1.57 12.85
C ILE A 291 -4.22 1.21 11.75
N SER A 292 -3.79 0.52 10.69
CA SER A 292 -4.66 -0.01 9.63
C SER A 292 -5.77 -0.89 10.24
N PHE A 293 -5.41 -1.87 11.07
CA PHE A 293 -6.38 -2.72 11.75
C PHE A 293 -7.35 -1.92 12.63
N ALA A 294 -6.83 -1.03 13.47
CA ALA A 294 -7.65 -0.22 14.39
C ALA A 294 -8.63 0.69 13.64
N ASN A 295 -8.17 1.33 12.55
CA ASN A 295 -9.03 2.17 11.71
C ASN A 295 -10.14 1.35 11.07
N ASN A 296 -9.81 0.22 10.46
CA ASN A 296 -10.79 -0.62 9.78
C ASN A 296 -11.82 -1.17 10.77
N LEU A 297 -11.40 -1.59 11.96
CA LEU A 297 -12.30 -2.02 13.02
C LEU A 297 -13.25 -0.88 13.44
N PHE A 298 -12.72 0.33 13.66
CA PHE A 298 -13.54 1.48 14.03
C PHE A 298 -14.60 1.80 12.97
N PHE A 299 -14.21 1.86 11.70
CA PHE A 299 -15.13 2.21 10.61
C PHE A 299 -16.17 1.12 10.33
N ILE A 300 -15.83 -0.16 10.46
CA ILE A 300 -16.81 -1.26 10.38
C ILE A 300 -17.83 -1.13 11.52
N CYS A 301 -17.38 -0.90 12.75
CA CYS A 301 -18.27 -0.68 13.90
C CYS A 301 -19.19 0.54 13.69
N LEU A 302 -18.65 1.63 13.15
CA LEU A 302 -19.42 2.83 12.82
C LEU A 302 -20.48 2.57 11.74
N GLN A 303 -20.13 1.86 10.66
CA GLN A 303 -21.06 1.50 9.60
C GLN A 303 -22.19 0.60 10.12
N LEU A 304 -21.86 -0.39 10.97
CA LEU A 304 -22.84 -1.24 11.62
C LEU A 304 -23.78 -0.44 12.52
N PHE A 305 -23.24 0.46 13.35
CA PHE A 305 -24.04 1.34 14.20
C PHE A 305 -25.00 2.21 13.37
N ASN A 306 -24.51 2.88 12.34
CA ASN A 306 -25.33 3.75 11.48
C ASN A 306 -26.42 2.96 10.75
N THR A 307 -26.13 1.72 10.33
CA THR A 307 -27.12 0.85 9.69
C THR A 307 -28.25 0.48 10.66
N LEU A 308 -27.91 0.19 11.92
CA LEU A 308 -28.88 -0.11 12.96
C LEU A 308 -29.69 1.12 13.37
N GLU A 309 -29.06 2.28 13.54
CA GLU A 309 -29.77 3.51 13.93
C GLU A 309 -30.66 4.06 12.81
N ASN A 310 -30.19 4.10 11.57
CA ASN A 310 -30.97 4.58 10.42
C ASN A 310 -32.09 3.61 10.03
N GLY A 311 -31.94 2.31 10.31
CA GLY A 311 -33.05 1.35 10.22
C GLY A 311 -34.17 1.63 11.22
N ILE A 312 -33.88 2.38 12.30
CA ILE A 312 -34.84 2.71 13.39
C ILE A 312 -35.41 4.14 13.22
N LYS A 313 -34.66 5.09 12.63
CA LYS A 313 -35.09 6.48 12.43
C LYS A 313 -35.13 6.84 10.94
N GLY A 314 -36.33 7.02 10.39
CA GLY A 314 -36.53 7.52 9.02
C GLY A 314 -35.84 8.87 8.78
N THR A 315 -35.19 9.01 7.63
CA THR A 315 -34.29 10.12 7.27
C THR A 315 -35.02 11.45 7.09
N GLY A 316 -34.66 12.43 7.92
CA GLY A 316 -34.89 13.86 7.66
C GLY A 316 -33.55 14.57 7.51
N GLU A 317 -33.10 14.81 6.28
CA GLU A 317 -31.76 15.35 5.97
C GLU A 317 -31.59 16.85 6.32
N CYS A 318 -32.69 17.54 6.66
CA CYS A 318 -32.66 18.94 7.05
C CYS A 318 -33.19 19.10 8.49
N SER A 319 -32.30 19.23 9.47
CA SER A 319 -32.71 19.74 10.78
C SER A 319 -33.20 21.18 10.62
N ARG A 320 -34.51 21.40 10.71
CA ARG A 320 -35.14 22.72 10.78
C ARG A 320 -34.68 23.46 12.05
N GLN A 321 -33.53 24.13 12.00
CA GLN A 321 -33.23 25.27 12.87
C GLN A 321 -33.49 26.57 12.10
N ALA A 322 -34.74 26.78 11.67
CA ALA A 322 -35.17 28.02 11.06
C ALA A 322 -36.67 28.28 11.25
N THR A 323 -37.21 28.11 12.47
CA THR A 323 -38.42 28.83 12.93
C THR A 323 -38.71 28.54 14.41
N ARG A 324 -38.02 29.25 15.30
CA ARG A 324 -38.63 29.69 16.56
C ARG A 324 -38.54 31.21 16.59
N LYS A 325 -39.37 31.85 15.75
CA LYS A 325 -39.99 33.12 16.18
C LYS A 325 -40.93 32.74 17.29
N VAL A 326 -40.45 32.75 18.53
CA VAL A 326 -41.35 32.85 19.68
C VAL A 326 -41.62 34.33 19.81
N PHE A 327 -42.78 34.73 19.30
CA PHE A 327 -43.50 35.88 19.83
C PHE A 327 -43.68 35.64 21.33
N PHE A 328 -43.07 36.46 22.17
CA PHE A 328 -43.73 37.33 23.15
C PHE A 328 -42.69 38.30 23.72
#